data_AF-A0A175JLS9-F1
#
_entry.id   AF-A0A175JLS9-F1
#
_cell.length_a   1.000
_cell.length_b   1.000
_cell.length_c   1.000
_cell.angle_alpha   90.00
_cell.angle_beta   90.00
_cell.angle_gamma   90.00
#
_symmetry.space_group_name_H-M   'P 1'
#
loop_
_entity.id
_entity.type
_entity.pdbx_description
1 polymer ?
#
loop_
_entity_poly.entity_id
_entity_poly.type
_entity_poly.pdbx_seq_one_letter_code
_entity_poly.pdbx_strand_id
1 'polypeptide(L)'
;MIGIILLLISFVAAVPNPAALNCLRVGMKSNTLHTKQGSMSVCETDDGQFVDAWKLLRTTRFKQGGIKLEFLSVDKEGNLVKGEEVTMDNLIHKNK
;
A
#
# COMPACT_ATOMS: atom_id res chain seq x y z
N MET A 1 -10.18 2.68 -51.96
CA MET A 1 -10.15 3.94 -51.21
C MET A 1 -10.10 3.58 -49.72
N ILE A 2 -8.92 3.19 -49.23
CA ILE A 2 -8.69 2.74 -47.85
C ILE A 2 -7.76 3.81 -47.27
N GLY A 3 -8.33 4.76 -46.54
CA GLY A 3 -7.58 5.89 -46.03
C GLY A 3 -8.17 6.35 -44.72
N ILE A 4 -7.35 6.23 -43.67
CA ILE A 4 -7.47 6.96 -42.41
C ILE A 4 -8.55 6.43 -41.45
N ILE A 5 -8.26 5.27 -40.84
CA ILE A 5 -8.70 4.98 -39.46
C ILE A 5 -7.43 5.02 -38.60
N LEU A 6 -6.89 6.22 -38.43
CA LEU A 6 -5.77 6.47 -37.53
C LEU A 6 -6.33 6.63 -36.10
N LEU A 7 -6.37 5.49 -35.40
CA LEU A 7 -6.06 5.31 -33.98
C LEU A 7 -6.02 6.59 -33.13
N LEU A 8 -7.19 7.11 -32.77
CA LEU A 8 -7.34 7.95 -31.58
C LEU A 8 -7.46 7.04 -30.34
N ILE A 9 -6.39 6.31 -30.02
CA ILE A 9 -6.30 5.68 -28.69
C ILE A 9 -5.97 6.82 -27.73
N SER A 10 -7.00 7.35 -27.07
CA SER A 10 -6.85 8.34 -26.01
C SER A 10 -5.83 7.82 -24.98
N PHE A 11 -4.70 8.51 -24.89
CA PHE A 11 -3.67 8.24 -23.90
C PHE A 11 -4.20 8.67 -22.53
N VAL A 12 -4.94 7.79 -21.85
CA VAL A 12 -5.32 8.00 -20.45
C VAL A 12 -4.06 7.80 -19.62
N ALA A 13 -3.42 8.90 -19.23
CA ALA A 13 -2.35 8.87 -18.25
C ALA A 13 -2.93 8.46 -16.90
N ALA A 14 -2.83 7.17 -16.56
CA ALA A 14 -3.17 6.69 -15.23
C ALA A 14 -2.15 7.24 -14.22
N VAL A 15 -2.60 8.09 -13.30
CA VAL A 15 -1.77 8.55 -12.19
C VAL A 15 -1.72 7.43 -11.15
N PRO A 16 -0.55 6.82 -10.88
CA PRO A 16 -0.45 5.73 -9.92
C PRO A 16 -0.77 6.25 -8.51
N ASN A 17 -1.50 5.45 -7.71
CA ASN A 17 -1.78 5.79 -6.32
C ASN A 17 -0.46 5.98 -5.54
N PRO A 18 -0.20 7.16 -4.96
CA PRO A 18 1.05 7.44 -4.26
C PRO A 18 1.36 6.48 -3.11
N ALA A 19 0.34 5.99 -2.39
CA ALA A 19 0.52 5.05 -1.30
C ALA A 19 0.94 3.67 -1.82
N ALA A 20 0.32 3.20 -2.90
CA ALA A 20 0.67 1.95 -3.57
C ALA A 20 2.11 1.99 -4.12
N LEU A 21 2.48 3.10 -4.79
CA LEU A 21 3.84 3.31 -5.28
C LEU A 21 4.86 3.35 -4.13
N ASN A 22 4.47 3.89 -2.97
CA ASN A 22 5.32 3.91 -1.80
C ASN A 22 5.56 2.51 -1.22
N CYS A 23 4.57 1.61 -1.22
CA CYS A 23 4.78 0.20 -0.83
C CYS A 23 5.94 -0.40 -1.64
N LEU A 24 5.87 -0.27 -2.97
CA LEU A 24 6.90 -0.79 -3.88
C LEU A 24 8.27 -0.15 -3.64
N ARG A 25 8.31 1.18 -3.42
CA ARG A 25 9.55 1.92 -3.17
C ARG A 25 10.29 1.43 -1.91
N VAL A 26 9.55 0.98 -0.90
CA VAL A 26 10.14 0.47 0.35
C VAL A 26 10.32 -1.05 0.37
N GLY A 27 10.21 -1.71 -0.78
CA GLY A 27 10.43 -3.15 -0.92
C GLY A 27 9.23 -4.03 -0.60
N MET A 28 8.04 -3.46 -0.41
CA MET A 28 6.81 -4.20 -0.09
C MET A 28 5.85 -4.29 -1.29
N LYS A 29 4.88 -5.21 -1.23
CA LYS A 29 3.81 -5.29 -2.24
C LYS A 29 2.66 -4.36 -1.88
N SER A 30 2.00 -3.76 -2.87
CA SER A 30 0.74 -3.06 -2.65
C SER A 30 -0.41 -4.07 -2.71
N ASN A 31 -1.28 -4.08 -1.71
CA ASN A 31 -2.44 -4.97 -1.67
C ASN A 31 -3.68 -4.23 -1.12
N THR A 32 -4.84 -4.88 -1.18
CA THR A 32 -6.10 -4.40 -0.61
C THR A 32 -6.58 -5.37 0.45
N LEU A 33 -6.80 -4.88 1.67
CA LEU A 33 -7.38 -5.65 2.73
C LEU A 33 -8.90 -5.41 2.74
N HIS A 34 -9.68 -6.49 2.65
CA HIS A 34 -11.13 -6.44 2.67
C HIS A 34 -11.64 -6.71 4.08
N THR A 35 -12.43 -5.79 4.61
CA THR A 35 -13.03 -5.86 5.94
C THR A 35 -14.54 -5.69 5.82
N LYS A 36 -15.26 -6.00 6.90
CA LYS A 36 -16.69 -5.74 7.02
C LYS A 36 -17.03 -4.25 6.92
N GLN A 37 -16.09 -3.37 7.26
CA GLN A 37 -16.24 -1.91 7.16
C GLN A 37 -15.88 -1.37 5.77
N GLY A 38 -15.38 -2.21 4.87
CA GLY A 38 -14.94 -1.83 3.53
C GLY A 38 -13.52 -2.27 3.22
N SER A 39 -12.99 -1.79 2.09
CA SER A 39 -11.66 -2.14 1.60
C SER A 39 -10.65 -1.05 1.93
N MET A 40 -9.44 -1.43 2.31
CA MET A 40 -8.35 -0.50 2.62
C MET A 40 -7.07 -0.85 1.86
N SER A 41 -6.32 0.16 1.42
CA SER A 41 -5.00 -0.05 0.81
C SER A 41 -3.96 -0.35 1.88
N VAL A 42 -3.25 -1.46 1.70
CA VAL A 42 -2.19 -1.93 2.60
C VAL A 42 -0.89 -2.17 1.84
N CYS A 43 0.22 -2.10 2.56
CA CYS A 43 1.49 -2.67 2.10
C CYS A 43 1.69 -4.03 2.77
N GLU A 44 1.99 -5.04 1.97
CA GLU A 44 2.27 -6.40 2.41
C GLU A 44 3.78 -6.62 2.48
N THR A 45 4.26 -7.05 3.63
CA THR A 45 5.65 -7.49 3.83
C THR A 45 5.89 -8.84 3.16
N ASP A 46 7.15 -9.22 2.94
CA ASP A 46 7.48 -10.54 2.39
C ASP A 46 7.01 -11.70 3.29
N ASP A 47 6.92 -11.45 4.60
CA ASP A 47 6.35 -12.36 5.61
C ASP A 47 4.80 -12.42 5.57
N GLY A 48 4.14 -11.68 4.67
CA GLY A 48 2.69 -11.64 4.52
C GLY A 48 1.95 -10.79 5.56
N GLN A 49 2.65 -9.93 6.30
CA GLN A 49 2.04 -9.01 7.26
C GLN A 49 1.60 -7.72 6.56
N PHE A 50 0.52 -7.10 7.03
CA PHE A 50 -0.01 -5.88 6.41
C PHE A 50 0.18 -4.65 7.29
N VAL A 51 0.50 -3.51 6.68
CA VAL A 51 0.45 -2.18 7.32
C VAL A 51 -0.34 -1.20 6.47
N ASP A 52 -0.93 -0.17 7.08
CA ASP A 52 -1.67 0.87 6.36
C ASP A 52 -0.75 1.63 5.39
N ALA A 53 -1.08 1.58 4.09
CA ALA A 53 -0.25 2.16 3.03
C ALA A 53 -0.16 3.70 3.11
N TRP A 54 -1.23 4.37 3.54
CA TRP A 54 -1.28 5.82 3.68
C TRP A 54 -0.52 6.29 4.93
N LYS A 55 -0.62 5.54 6.04
CA LYS A 55 0.16 5.79 7.25
C LYS A 55 1.65 5.61 6.97
N LEU A 56 2.01 4.57 6.22
CA LEU A 56 3.38 4.35 5.76
C LEU A 56 3.90 5.49 4.89
N LEU A 57 3.13 5.94 3.88
CA LEU A 57 3.49 7.06 3.01
C LEU A 57 3.75 8.36 3.79
N ARG A 58 2.94 8.65 4.82
CA ARG A 58 3.17 9.83 5.67
C ARG A 58 4.44 9.67 6.51
N THR A 59 4.68 8.46 7.02
CA THR A 59 5.87 8.16 7.82
C THR A 59 7.15 8.27 6.99
N THR A 60 7.17 7.77 5.74
CA THR A 60 8.31 7.94 4.82
C THR A 60 8.54 9.40 4.47
N ARG A 61 7.47 10.14 4.12
CA ARG A 61 7.56 11.50 3.59
C ARG A 61 8.15 12.48 4.59
N PHE A 62 7.81 12.35 5.88
CA PHE A 62 8.19 13.34 6.88
C PHE A 62 9.40 12.95 7.74
N LYS A 63 10.07 11.81 7.46
CA LYS A 63 11.14 11.26 8.33
C LYS A 63 10.76 11.31 9.82
N GLN A 64 9.47 11.14 10.12
CA GLN A 64 8.97 11.19 11.48
C GLN A 64 9.23 9.83 12.11
N GLY A 65 10.46 9.61 12.58
CA GLY A 65 10.89 8.39 13.27
C GLY A 65 10.08 8.08 14.55
N GLY A 66 9.19 8.97 14.98
CA GLY A 66 8.24 8.74 16.07
C GLY A 66 6.87 8.20 15.66
N ILE A 67 6.53 8.13 14.36
CA ILE A 67 5.26 7.52 13.94
C ILE A 67 5.42 6.00 13.97
N LYS A 68 4.69 5.35 14.87
CA LYS A 68 4.56 3.90 14.92
C LYS A 68 3.51 3.41 13.94
N LEU A 69 3.84 2.36 13.20
CA LEU A 69 2.91 1.60 12.37
C LEU A 69 2.38 0.42 13.18
N GLU A 70 1.28 -0.18 12.75
CA GLU A 70 0.67 -1.34 13.41
C GLU A 70 0.46 -2.39 12.33
N PHE A 71 0.75 -3.65 12.63
CA PHE A 71 0.33 -4.73 11.75
C PHE A 71 -1.18 -4.87 11.76
N LEU A 72 -1.74 -5.17 10.60
CA LEU A 72 -3.16 -5.28 10.38
C LEU A 72 -3.51 -6.71 9.98
N SER A 73 -4.62 -7.19 10.51
CA SER A 73 -5.23 -8.46 10.14
C SER A 73 -6.75 -8.33 10.15
N VAL A 74 -7.43 -9.36 9.66
CA VAL A 74 -8.89 -9.46 9.71
C VAL A 74 -9.25 -10.68 10.56
N ASP A 75 -10.12 -10.49 11.55
CA ASP A 75 -10.62 -11.59 12.36
C ASP A 75 -11.60 -12.49 11.58
N LYS A 76 -12.11 -13.54 12.23
CA LYS A 76 -13.04 -14.49 11.60
C LYS A 76 -14.39 -13.84 11.29
N GLU A 77 -14.72 -12.76 12.00
CA GLU A 77 -15.95 -11.99 11.88
C GLU A 77 -15.85 -10.88 10.82
N GLY A 78 -14.67 -10.71 10.20
CA GLY A 78 -14.40 -9.73 9.16
C GLY A 78 -13.98 -8.36 9.67
N ASN A 79 -13.72 -8.18 10.96
CA ASN A 79 -13.31 -6.90 11.52
C ASN A 79 -11.80 -6.68 11.38
N LEU A 80 -11.40 -5.42 11.18
CA LEU A 80 -10.00 -5.03 11.23
C LEU A 80 -9.44 -5.17 12.65
N VAL A 81 -8.35 -5.90 12.80
CA VAL A 81 -7.60 -6.05 14.04
C VAL A 81 -6.24 -5.41 13.88
N LYS A 82 -5.83 -4.64 14.90
CA LYS A 82 -4.50 -4.05 15.01
C LYS A 82 -3.65 -4.91 15.91
N GLY A 83 -2.48 -5.29 15.42
CA GLY A 83 -1.51 -6.12 16.11
C GLY A 83 -0.34 -5.32 16.66
N GLU A 84 0.84 -5.94 16.61
CA GLU A 84 2.09 -5.38 17.12
C GLU A 84 2.43 -4.04 16.44
N GLU A 85 2.91 -3.09 17.26
CA GLU A 85 3.47 -1.84 16.77
C GLU A 85 4.86 -2.05 16.21
N VAL A 86 5.15 -1.41 15.08
CA VAL A 86 6.43 -1.53 14.39
C VAL A 86 6.93 -0.16 13.94
N THR A 87 8.24 0.05 14.05
CA THR A 87 8.90 1.25 13.56
C THR A 87 9.21 1.12 12.07
N MET A 88 9.33 2.26 11.41
CA MET A 88 9.61 2.27 9.98
C MET A 88 10.97 1.64 9.64
N ASP A 89 12.00 1.89 10.46
CA ASP A 89 13.34 1.36 10.24
C ASP A 89 13.35 -0.18 10.32
N ASN A 90 12.61 -0.74 11.27
CA ASN A 90 12.48 -2.19 11.42
C ASN A 90 11.71 -2.81 10.26
N LEU A 91 10.64 -2.15 9.80
CA LEU A 91 9.87 -2.61 8.64
C LEU A 91 10.71 -2.64 7.36
N ILE A 92 11.46 -1.58 7.08
CA ILE A 92 12.30 -1.53 5.87
C ILE A 92 13.41 -2.57 5.94
N HIS A 93 14.04 -2.75 7.11
CA HIS A 93 15.10 -3.74 7.26
C HIS A 93 14.62 -5.18 7.02
N LYS A 94 13.37 -5.50 7.39
CA LYS A 94 12.75 -6.81 7.13
C LYS A 94 12.50 -7.09 5.65
N ASN A 95 12.39 -6.07 4.79
CA ASN A 95 11.99 -6.19 3.38
C ASN A 95 13.11 -5.72 2.41
N LYS A 96 14.37 -5.87 2.82
CA LYS A 96 15.58 -5.62 2.03
C LYS A 96 16.36 -6.91 1.83
#